data_AF-A0A5M3PW59-F1
#
_entry.id   AF-A0A5M3PW59-F1
#
_cell.length_a   1.000
_cell.length_b   1.000
_cell.length_c   1.000
_cell.angle_alpha   90.00
_cell.angle_beta   90.00
_cell.angle_gamma   90.00
#
_symmetry.space_group_name_H-M   'P 1'
#
loop_
_entity.id
_entity.type
_entity.pdbx_description
1 polymer ?
#
loop_
_entity_poly.entity_id
_entity_poly.type
_entity_poly.pdbx_seq_one_letter_code
_entity_poly.pdbx_strand_id
1 'polypeptide(L)'
;MDSRRDRDDFQTLAILANDSLMGPYAILRKYRDFAPESSSIEWQLREAKRMKAWQPTDLVVLREFSLLVLKQDLQEACIVAEKVAYRYPHSAPIMLDHALIAGSLSPSEITRILNCIEEGLAPRGETVVSMQQKNKSKLAN
;
A
#
# COMPACT_ATOMS: atom_id res chain seq x y z
N MET A 1 24.85 -1.96 -0.16
CA MET A 1 23.56 -1.97 0.56
C MET A 1 23.77 -1.16 1.82
N ASP A 2 23.05 -0.06 1.96
CA ASP A 2 23.26 0.92 3.03
C ASP A 2 22.37 0.55 4.21
N SER A 3 22.96 -0.03 5.26
CA SER A 3 22.25 -0.65 6.38
C SER A 3 21.41 0.34 7.20
N ARG A 4 21.60 1.66 7.02
CA ARG A 4 20.78 2.69 7.65
C ARG A 4 19.45 2.87 6.93
N ARG A 5 19.48 2.95 5.60
CA ARG A 5 18.27 3.06 4.77
C ARG A 5 17.33 1.89 4.97
N ASP A 6 17.88 0.66 5.00
CA ASP A 6 17.09 -0.55 5.24
C ASP A 6 16.43 -0.55 6.63
N ARG A 7 17.04 0.09 7.64
CA ARG A 7 16.51 0.20 9.00
C ARG A 7 15.39 1.22 9.10
N ASP A 8 15.52 2.34 8.38
CA ASP A 8 14.50 3.39 8.32
C ASP A 8 13.28 2.89 7.52
N ASP A 9 13.50 2.22 6.39
CA ASP A 9 12.45 1.57 5.60
C ASP A 9 11.71 0.49 6.42
N PHE A 10 12.42 -0.24 7.27
CA PHE A 10 11.85 -1.20 8.20
C PHE A 10 10.94 -0.53 9.25
N GLN A 11 11.38 0.57 9.87
CA GLN A 11 10.57 1.29 10.85
C GLN A 11 9.30 1.85 10.21
N THR A 12 9.42 2.40 9.01
CA THR A 12 8.29 2.84 8.21
C THR A 12 7.34 1.69 7.89
N LEU A 13 7.85 0.53 7.47
CA LEU A 13 7.02 -0.67 7.22
C LEU A 13 6.34 -1.19 8.48
N ALA A 14 6.98 -1.11 9.64
CA ALA A 14 6.38 -1.50 10.92
C ALA A 14 5.27 -0.52 11.35
N ILE A 15 5.43 0.77 11.08
CA ILE A 15 4.38 1.79 11.27
C ILE A 15 3.19 1.52 10.32
N LEU A 16 3.47 1.25 9.05
CA LEU A 16 2.45 0.91 8.04
C LEU A 16 1.75 -0.44 8.32
N ALA A 17 2.42 -1.35 9.03
CA ALA A 17 1.87 -2.65 9.43
C ALA A 17 1.11 -2.62 10.77
N ASN A 18 1.17 -1.51 11.51
CA ASN A 18 0.57 -1.43 12.83
C ASN A 18 -0.96 -1.31 12.74
N ASP A 19 -1.66 -2.02 13.63
CA ASP A 19 -3.09 -2.39 13.54
C ASP A 19 -4.08 -1.23 13.37
N SER A 20 -3.69 0.04 13.54
CA SER A 20 -4.58 1.20 13.40
C SER A 20 -5.01 1.50 11.97
N LEU A 21 -4.21 1.09 10.96
CA LEU A 21 -4.54 1.27 9.54
C LEU A 21 -5.29 0.08 8.91
N MET A 22 -5.34 -1.07 9.61
CA MET A 22 -5.91 -2.31 9.06
C MET A 22 -7.26 -2.73 9.67
N GLY A 23 -7.75 -2.05 10.72
CA GLY A 23 -9.10 -2.23 11.26
C GLY A 23 -9.51 -3.71 11.45
N PRO A 24 -10.71 -4.15 11.01
CA PRO A 24 -11.22 -5.51 11.23
C PRO A 24 -10.42 -6.65 10.56
N TYR A 25 -9.33 -6.35 9.84
CA TYR A 25 -8.49 -7.35 9.17
C TYR A 25 -7.31 -7.87 10.03
N ALA A 26 -7.20 -7.44 11.29
CA ALA A 26 -6.19 -7.88 12.27
C ALA A 26 -6.22 -9.39 12.62
N ILE A 27 -7.23 -10.14 12.18
CA ILE A 27 -7.38 -11.60 12.43
C ILE A 27 -6.35 -12.45 11.67
N LEU A 28 -5.52 -11.83 10.86
CA LEU A 28 -4.43 -12.47 10.12
C LEU A 28 -3.20 -12.77 11.01
N ARG A 29 -3.41 -13.47 12.12
CA ARG A 29 -2.37 -14.06 12.98
C ARG A 29 -1.38 -14.97 12.21
N LYS A 30 -1.71 -15.38 10.97
CA LYS A 30 -0.81 -16.09 10.03
C LYS A 30 0.10 -15.17 9.20
N TYR A 31 -0.14 -13.87 9.14
CA TYR A 31 0.78 -12.87 8.55
C TYR A 31 1.91 -12.49 9.50
N ARG A 32 1.90 -13.01 10.74
CA ARG A 32 3.00 -12.86 11.70
C ARG A 32 4.28 -13.58 11.22
N ASP A 33 4.17 -14.56 10.33
CA ASP A 33 5.30 -15.17 9.59
C ASP A 33 5.80 -14.28 8.44
N PHE A 34 5.14 -13.14 8.21
CA PHE A 34 5.50 -12.06 7.31
C PHE A 34 5.88 -10.79 8.08
N ALA A 35 6.24 -10.93 9.36
CA ALA A 35 6.90 -9.87 10.08
C ALA A 35 8.13 -9.43 9.27
N PRO A 36 8.33 -8.12 9.05
CA PRO A 36 9.44 -7.65 8.24
C PRO A 36 10.74 -8.23 8.80
N GLU A 37 11.50 -8.96 7.98
CA GLU A 37 12.87 -9.29 8.34
C GLU A 37 13.74 -8.08 7.98
N SER A 38 14.65 -7.71 8.88
CA SER A 38 15.53 -6.53 8.78
C SER A 38 16.52 -6.58 7.61
N SER A 39 16.46 -7.64 6.80
CA SER A 39 17.34 -7.88 5.65
C SER A 39 16.53 -8.43 4.48
N SER A 40 16.45 -7.67 3.38
CA SER A 40 15.91 -8.05 2.05
C SER A 40 14.48 -7.64 1.70
N ILE A 41 14.29 -6.33 1.44
CA ILE A 41 13.10 -5.77 0.77
C ILE A 41 12.79 -6.50 -0.55
N GLU A 42 13.82 -6.89 -1.31
CA GLU A 42 13.66 -7.63 -2.57
C GLU A 42 13.00 -9.00 -2.39
N TRP A 43 13.34 -9.71 -1.32
CA TRP A 43 12.71 -10.99 -1.01
C TRP A 43 11.24 -10.80 -0.65
N GLN A 44 10.93 -9.79 0.17
CA GLN A 44 9.55 -9.47 0.54
C GLN A 44 8.69 -9.10 -0.69
N LEU A 45 9.25 -8.34 -1.64
CA LEU A 45 8.55 -8.01 -2.89
C LEU A 45 8.27 -9.24 -3.74
N ARG A 46 9.25 -10.16 -3.87
CA ARG A 46 9.04 -11.43 -4.60
C ARG A 46 7.94 -12.28 -3.96
N GLU A 47 7.93 -12.35 -2.64
CA GLU A 47 6.97 -13.17 -1.92
C GLU A 47 5.55 -12.57 -2.01
N ALA A 48 5.42 -11.24 -1.91
CA ALA A 48 4.15 -10.54 -2.15
C ALA A 48 3.62 -10.79 -3.58
N LYS A 49 4.50 -10.72 -4.60
CA LYS A 49 4.14 -11.04 -6.00
C LYS A 49 3.66 -12.49 -6.15
N ARG A 50 4.30 -13.44 -5.46
CA ARG A 50 3.93 -14.86 -5.45
C ARG A 50 2.55 -15.08 -4.83
N MET A 51 2.27 -14.46 -3.69
CA MET A 51 0.98 -14.57 -2.99
C MET A 51 -0.16 -13.92 -3.77
N LYS A 52 0.08 -12.77 -4.41
CA LYS A 52 -0.89 -12.11 -5.31
C LYS A 52 -1.36 -13.03 -6.42
N ALA A 53 -0.46 -13.83 -6.98
CA ALA A 53 -0.76 -14.76 -8.06
C ALA A 53 -1.64 -15.95 -7.63
N TRP A 54 -1.58 -16.34 -6.34
CA TRP A 54 -2.36 -17.46 -5.79
C TRP A 54 -3.75 -17.04 -5.31
N GLN A 55 -3.88 -15.86 -4.69
CA GLN A 55 -5.17 -15.30 -4.28
C GLN A 55 -5.00 -13.80 -3.99
N PRO A 56 -5.46 -12.87 -4.86
CA PRO A 56 -5.30 -11.45 -4.64
C PRO A 56 -6.25 -11.01 -3.52
N THR A 57 -5.76 -11.05 -2.28
CA THR A 57 -6.40 -10.38 -1.15
C THR A 57 -5.89 -8.94 -1.12
N ASP A 58 -6.77 -8.01 -0.77
CA ASP A 58 -6.57 -6.56 -0.78
C ASP A 58 -5.27 -6.15 -0.06
N LEU A 59 -4.89 -6.91 0.97
CA LEU A 59 -3.69 -6.68 1.78
C LEU A 59 -2.39 -7.02 1.08
N VAL A 60 -2.35 -8.09 0.27
CA VAL A 60 -1.13 -8.49 -0.45
C VAL A 60 -0.82 -7.46 -1.54
N VAL A 61 -1.84 -6.98 -2.24
CA VAL A 61 -1.68 -5.98 -3.30
C VAL A 61 -1.34 -4.59 -2.71
N LEU A 62 -1.90 -4.25 -1.54
CA LEU A 62 -1.50 -3.06 -0.79
C LEU A 62 -0.04 -3.14 -0.32
N ARG A 63 0.40 -4.30 0.15
CA ARG A 63 1.80 -4.51 0.57
C ARG A 63 2.76 -4.38 -0.60
N GLU A 64 2.43 -4.95 -1.76
CA GLU A 64 3.21 -4.78 -2.99
C GLU A 64 3.35 -3.29 -3.36
N PHE A 65 2.24 -2.55 -3.35
CA PHE A 65 2.26 -1.11 -3.59
C PHE A 65 3.19 -0.37 -2.62
N SER A 66 3.08 -0.61 -1.30
CA SER A 66 3.96 0.03 -0.31
C SER A 66 5.44 -0.25 -0.55
N LEU A 67 5.78 -1.48 -0.92
CA LEU A 67 7.17 -1.87 -1.20
C LEU A 67 7.70 -1.15 -2.46
N LEU A 68 6.87 -0.98 -3.49
CA LEU A 68 7.24 -0.25 -4.70
C LEU A 68 7.49 1.24 -4.41
N VAL A 69 6.65 1.85 -3.57
CA VAL A 69 6.82 3.24 -3.12
C VAL A 69 8.12 3.43 -2.32
N LEU A 70 8.43 2.52 -1.40
CA LEU A 70 9.69 2.59 -0.62
C LEU A 70 10.92 2.39 -1.51
N LYS A 71 10.82 1.52 -2.51
CA LYS A 71 11.86 1.34 -3.53
C LYS A 71 11.96 2.48 -4.54
N GLN A 72 11.06 3.47 -4.49
CA GLN A 72 10.94 4.56 -5.46
C GLN A 72 10.72 4.06 -6.90
N ASP A 73 10.16 2.85 -7.05
CA ASP A 73 9.77 2.31 -8.35
C ASP A 73 8.38 2.84 -8.73
N LEU A 74 8.34 4.12 -9.12
CA LEU A 74 7.10 4.85 -9.36
C LEU A 74 6.29 4.31 -10.53
N GLN A 75 6.96 3.75 -11.53
CA GLN A 75 6.29 3.21 -12.72
C GLN A 75 5.48 1.97 -12.34
N GLU A 76 6.10 1.02 -11.66
CA GLU A 76 5.40 -0.19 -11.22
C GLU A 76 4.39 0.14 -10.11
N ALA A 77 4.70 1.08 -9.20
CA ALA A 77 3.78 1.53 -8.17
C ALA A 77 2.48 2.11 -8.77
N CYS A 78 2.59 2.89 -9.85
CA CYS A 78 1.45 3.46 -10.58
C CYS A 78 0.57 2.37 -11.21
N ILE A 79 1.19 1.40 -11.90
CA ILE A 79 0.47 0.26 -12.50
C ILE A 79 -0.28 -0.55 -11.45
N VAL A 80 0.33 -0.77 -10.28
CA VAL A 80 -0.34 -1.46 -9.16
C VAL A 80 -1.45 -0.60 -8.58
N ALA A 81 -1.21 0.70 -8.39
CA ALA A 81 -2.19 1.64 -7.84
C ALA A 81 -3.48 1.69 -8.68
N GLU A 82 -3.37 1.84 -10.01
CA GLU A 82 -4.53 1.83 -10.92
C GLU A 82 -5.35 0.54 -10.78
N LYS A 83 -4.68 -0.61 -10.82
CA LYS A 83 -5.33 -1.94 -10.73
C LYS A 83 -6.00 -2.16 -9.39
N VAL A 84 -5.32 -1.78 -8.30
CA VAL A 84 -5.83 -1.94 -6.93
C VAL A 84 -7.00 -0.98 -6.69
N ALA A 85 -6.89 0.27 -7.12
CA ALA A 85 -7.97 1.25 -7.00
C ALA A 85 -9.23 0.79 -7.76
N TYR A 86 -9.07 0.26 -8.98
CA TYR A 86 -10.19 -0.30 -9.74
C TYR A 86 -10.83 -1.52 -9.06
N ARG A 87 -10.01 -2.44 -8.53
CA ARG A 87 -10.51 -3.71 -7.98
C ARG A 87 -11.02 -3.57 -6.54
N TYR A 88 -10.38 -2.70 -5.75
CA TYR A 88 -10.60 -2.47 -4.33
C TYR A 88 -10.65 -0.96 -4.00
N PRO A 89 -11.74 -0.26 -4.40
CA PRO A 89 -11.82 1.21 -4.26
C PRO A 89 -11.64 1.73 -2.83
N HIS A 90 -12.11 0.97 -1.82
CA HIS A 90 -11.97 1.32 -0.41
C HIS A 90 -10.50 1.36 0.07
N SER A 91 -9.58 0.72 -0.65
CA SER A 91 -8.15 0.72 -0.37
C SER A 91 -7.43 1.92 -0.97
N ALA A 92 -8.05 2.67 -1.89
CA ALA A 92 -7.44 3.82 -2.56
C ALA A 92 -6.97 4.94 -1.62
N PRO A 93 -7.74 5.35 -0.59
CA PRO A 93 -7.24 6.29 0.41
C PRO A 93 -6.01 5.79 1.16
N ILE A 94 -5.99 4.50 1.49
CA ILE A 94 -4.90 3.87 2.24
C ILE A 94 -3.61 3.86 1.41
N MET A 95 -3.71 3.63 0.09
CA MET A 95 -2.56 3.75 -0.82
C MET A 95 -1.97 5.16 -0.81
N LEU A 96 -2.80 6.20 -0.85
CA LEU A 96 -2.32 7.58 -0.77
C LEU A 96 -1.65 7.86 0.58
N ASP A 97 -2.26 7.42 1.68
CA ASP A 97 -1.70 7.57 3.03
C ASP A 97 -0.32 6.87 3.13
N HIS A 98 -0.19 5.67 2.55
CA HIS A 98 1.08 4.96 2.49
C HIS A 98 2.16 5.74 1.72
N ALA A 99 1.80 6.37 0.60
CA ALA A 99 2.73 7.18 -0.18
C ALA A 99 3.19 8.45 0.57
N LEU A 100 2.29 9.05 1.35
CA LEU A 100 2.60 10.20 2.20
C LEU A 100 3.47 9.81 3.39
N ILE A 101 3.12 8.74 4.10
CA ILE A 101 3.82 8.27 5.30
C ILE A 101 5.20 7.70 4.98
N ALA A 102 5.37 7.10 3.79
CA ALA A 102 6.64 6.51 3.38
C ALA A 102 7.80 7.51 3.42
N GLY A 103 7.54 8.81 3.21
CA GLY A 103 8.55 9.86 3.23
C GLY A 103 9.64 9.75 2.15
N SER A 104 9.58 8.70 1.31
CA SER A 104 10.55 8.38 0.27
C SER A 104 10.29 9.12 -1.05
N LEU A 105 9.12 9.76 -1.18
CA LEU A 105 8.68 10.44 -2.40
C LEU A 105 8.63 11.96 -2.22
N SER A 106 9.01 12.68 -3.26
CA SER A 106 8.82 14.12 -3.38
C SER A 106 7.34 14.48 -3.65
N PRO A 107 6.92 15.75 -3.44
CA PRO A 107 5.54 16.18 -3.66
C PRO A 107 5.01 15.94 -5.09
N SER A 108 5.87 16.06 -6.11
CA SER A 108 5.49 15.78 -7.50
C SER A 108 5.27 14.29 -7.74
N GLU A 109 6.07 13.43 -7.09
CA GLU A 109 5.93 11.98 -7.17
C GLU A 109 4.69 11.49 -6.43
N ILE A 110 4.36 12.10 -5.29
CA ILE A 110 3.09 11.86 -4.58
C ILE A 110 1.90 12.26 -5.45
N THR A 111 1.96 13.43 -6.10
CA THR A 111 0.91 13.86 -7.05
C THR A 111 0.76 12.86 -8.20
N ARG A 112 1.86 12.32 -8.70
CA ARG A 112 1.82 11.30 -9.75
C ARG A 112 1.11 10.03 -9.27
N ILE A 113 1.44 9.53 -8.08
CA ILE A 113 0.76 8.37 -7.48
C ILE A 113 -0.72 8.65 -7.27
N LEU A 114 -1.09 9.84 -6.78
CA LEU A 114 -2.47 10.26 -6.62
C LEU A 114 -3.23 10.18 -7.96
N ASN A 115 -2.64 10.67 -9.05
CA ASN A 115 -3.27 10.59 -10.37
C ASN A 115 -3.49 9.14 -10.81
N CYS A 116 -2.52 8.24 -10.61
CA CYS A 116 -2.68 6.81 -10.93
C CYS A 116 -3.82 6.17 -10.12
N ILE A 117 -3.96 6.53 -8.85
CA ILE A 117 -5.06 6.06 -8.00
C ILE A 117 -6.40 6.57 -8.55
N GLU A 118 -6.51 7.87 -8.85
CA GLU A 118 -7.72 8.48 -9.40
C GLU A 118 -8.09 7.90 -10.78
N GLU A 119 -7.12 7.63 -11.64
CA GLU A 119 -7.33 6.95 -12.93
C GLU A 119 -7.92 5.54 -12.74
N GLY A 120 -7.45 4.79 -11.73
CA GLY A 120 -8.02 3.49 -11.39
C GLY A 120 -9.45 3.56 -10.82
N LEU A 121 -9.79 4.66 -10.13
CA LEU A 121 -11.14 4.88 -9.58
C LEU A 121 -12.14 5.40 -10.62
N ALA A 122 -11.66 6.13 -11.64
CA ALA A 122 -12.50 6.81 -12.63
C ALA A 122 -13.54 5.90 -13.32
N PRO A 123 -13.24 4.63 -13.72
CA PRO A 123 -14.22 3.73 -14.30
C PRO A 123 -15.41 3.40 -13.38
N ARG A 124 -15.29 3.65 -12.06
CA ARG A 124 -16.35 3.47 -11.08
C ARG A 124 -17.06 4.77 -10.69
N GLY A 125 -16.65 5.91 -11.25
CA GLY A 125 -17.16 7.22 -10.88
C GLY A 125 -16.82 7.61 -9.44
N GLU A 126 -15.72 7.08 -8.90
CA GLU A 126 -15.24 7.36 -7.55
C GLU A 126 -13.98 8.23 -7.59
N THR A 127 -13.67 8.86 -6.45
CA THR A 127 -12.42 9.58 -6.22
C THR A 127 -11.82 9.17 -4.87
N VAL A 128 -10.56 9.51 -4.61
CA VAL A 128 -9.95 9.26 -3.30
C VAL A 128 -10.78 9.93 -2.20
N VAL A 129 -11.27 11.15 -2.44
CA VAL A 129 -12.10 11.89 -1.50
C VAL A 129 -13.45 11.20 -1.27
N SER A 130 -14.13 10.72 -2.32
CA SER A 130 -15.41 10.00 -2.16
C SER A 130 -15.21 8.71 -1.37
N MET A 131 -14.12 7.98 -1.61
CA MET A 131 -13.76 6.76 -0.88
C MET A 131 -13.40 7.03 0.58
N GLN A 132 -12.67 8.11 0.87
CA GLN A 132 -12.41 8.52 2.24
C GLN A 132 -13.71 8.78 3.01
N GLN A 133 -14.68 9.46 2.40
CA GLN A 133 -15.98 9.72 3.03
C GLN A 133 -16.76 8.42 3.29
N LYS A 134 -16.80 7.50 2.31
CA LYS A 134 -17.46 6.19 2.47
C LYS A 134 -16.79 5.29 3.50
N ASN A 135 -15.47 5.34 3.62
CA ASN A 135 -14.74 4.60 4.65
C ASN A 135 -15.08 5.13 6.05
N LYS A 136 -15.09 6.46 6.22
CA LYS A 136 -15.45 7.10 7.49
C LYS A 136 -16.89 6.80 7.92
N SER A 137 -17.85 6.84 6.99
CA SER A 137 -19.26 6.55 7.32
C SER A 137 -19.49 5.10 7.72
N LYS A 138 -18.73 4.14 7.16
CA LYS A 138 -18.79 2.73 7.56
C LYS A 138 -18.18 2.44 8.93
N LEU A 139 -17.23 3.25 9.40
CA LEU A 139 -16.59 3.09 10.71
C LEU A 139 -17.38 3.78 11.84
N ALA A 140 -18.25 4.73 11.50
CA ALA A 140 -19.10 5.45 12.44
C ALA A 140 -20.42 4.73 12.77
N ASN A 141 -20.76 3.69 12.01
CA ASN A 141 -21.91 2.80 12.20
C ASN A 141 -21.48 1.44 12.73
#